data_AF-A0LZ89-F1
#
_entry.id   AF-A0LZ89-F1
#
_cell.length_a   1.000
_cell.length_b   1.000
_cell.length_c   1.000
_cell.angle_alpha   90.00
_cell.angle_beta   90.00
_cell.angle_gamma   90.00
#
_symmetry.space_group_name_H-M   'P 1'
#
loop_
_entity.id
_entity.type
_entity.pdbx_description
1 polymer ?
#
loop_
_entity_poly.entity_id
_entity_poly.type
_entity_poly.pdbx_seq_one_letter_code
_entity_poly.pdbx_strand_id
1 'polypeptide(L)'
;MKRINPYKEINEALSSLDNGGRFYNILAKSNDGIITQSELGKIGGVFNDKQKVILFLEMSMISLKDEEKQEILSKLDEELKQTYLKYKPQNLLPSKANENGVIASNAILTGVPKLIDNKSDFNGFIMVPIMAGKVMSFIMIPMIDNYDVYELRDEKTSETFIIAHSRGSEKLPSEKIIIAGLLKELKSEKDENSEAVKFLEVNYYISN
;
A
#
# COMPACT_ATOMS: atom_id res chain seq x y z
N MET A 1 -8.85 -0.79 -3.81
CA MET A 1 -8.22 -0.86 -2.47
C MET A 1 -9.03 -1.78 -1.55
N LYS A 2 -8.51 -2.20 -0.39
CA LYS A 2 -9.19 -3.13 0.53
C LYS A 2 -9.07 -2.68 1.99
N ARG A 3 -10.16 -2.78 2.76
CA ARG A 3 -10.13 -2.59 4.22
C ARG A 3 -9.43 -3.76 4.89
N ILE A 4 -8.54 -3.48 5.84
CA ILE A 4 -7.88 -4.47 6.69
C ILE A 4 -8.43 -4.34 8.11
N ASN A 5 -8.68 -5.49 8.73
CA ASN A 5 -8.96 -5.60 10.15
C ASN A 5 -7.71 -6.17 10.81
N PRO A 6 -6.93 -5.37 11.56
CA PRO A 6 -5.74 -5.86 12.23
C PRO A 6 -6.07 -6.94 13.26
N TYR A 7 -5.17 -7.89 13.41
CA TYR A 7 -5.24 -8.86 14.50
C TYR A 7 -5.00 -8.16 15.83
N LYS A 8 -5.77 -8.56 16.84
CA LYS A 8 -5.66 -7.99 18.20
C LYS A 8 -4.77 -8.83 19.09
N GLU A 9 -4.62 -10.11 18.76
CA GLU A 9 -3.84 -11.08 19.53
C GLU A 9 -2.94 -11.89 18.62
N ILE A 10 -1.76 -12.24 19.11
CA ILE A 10 -0.78 -13.02 18.36
C ILE A 10 -1.32 -14.41 17.95
N ASN A 11 -2.07 -15.08 18.82
CA ASN A 11 -2.60 -16.41 18.52
C ASN A 11 -3.57 -16.39 17.32
N GLU A 12 -4.42 -15.37 17.27
CA GLU A 12 -5.33 -15.12 16.13
C GLU A 12 -4.53 -14.89 14.84
N ALA A 13 -3.48 -14.05 14.91
CA ALA A 13 -2.61 -13.77 13.78
C ALA A 13 -1.90 -15.04 13.28
N LEU A 14 -1.30 -15.82 14.18
CA LEU A 14 -0.58 -17.04 13.83
C LEU A 14 -1.49 -18.09 13.19
N SER A 15 -2.64 -18.38 13.81
CA SER A 15 -3.61 -19.34 13.26
C SER A 15 -4.19 -18.90 11.91
N SER A 16 -4.25 -17.60 11.66
CA SER A 16 -4.70 -17.09 10.37
C SER A 16 -3.59 -17.12 9.32
N LEU A 17 -2.39 -16.62 9.65
CA LEU A 17 -1.30 -16.46 8.69
C LEU A 17 -0.67 -17.80 8.27
N ASP A 18 -0.60 -18.80 9.15
CA ASP A 18 -0.16 -20.17 8.85
C ASP A 18 -1.38 -21.06 8.52
N ASN A 19 -1.87 -20.94 7.28
CA ASN A 19 -3.11 -21.58 6.83
C ASN A 19 -2.91 -22.71 5.81
N GLY A 20 -1.69 -23.21 5.65
CA GLY A 20 -1.34 -24.32 4.74
C GLY A 20 -1.54 -23.97 3.27
N GLY A 21 -1.34 -22.72 2.91
CA GLY A 21 -1.93 -22.05 1.76
C GLY A 21 -1.64 -22.69 0.40
N ARG A 22 -2.54 -23.57 -0.07
CA ARG A 22 -2.80 -23.86 -1.51
C ARG A 22 -4.25 -24.32 -1.76
N PHE A 23 -4.80 -23.92 -2.91
CA PHE A 23 -6.09 -24.42 -3.45
C PHE A 23 -5.94 -25.73 -4.28
N TYR A 24 -4.70 -26.15 -4.61
CA TYR A 24 -4.46 -27.22 -5.60
C TYR A 24 -3.48 -28.32 -5.16
N ASN A 25 -2.97 -28.34 -3.92
CA ASN A 25 -2.05 -29.38 -3.44
C ASN A 25 -2.57 -30.02 -2.15
N ILE A 26 -2.85 -31.32 -2.19
CA ILE A 26 -3.39 -32.15 -1.09
C ILE A 26 -2.32 -32.42 0.00
N LEU A 27 -1.09 -31.86 -0.12
CA LEU A 27 0.06 -32.16 0.74
C LEU A 27 0.61 -30.96 1.54
N ALA A 28 0.01 -29.77 1.43
CA ALA A 28 0.42 -28.62 2.26
C ALA A 28 -0.10 -28.79 3.69
N LYS A 29 0.79 -28.73 4.69
CA LYS A 29 0.41 -28.82 6.10
C LYS A 29 0.18 -27.41 6.64
N SER A 30 -1.07 -27.07 6.95
CA SER A 30 -1.37 -25.90 7.79
C SER A 30 -0.88 -26.11 9.21
N ASN A 31 -0.50 -25.04 9.90
CA ASN A 31 0.06 -25.05 11.25
C ASN A 31 1.41 -25.80 11.33
N ASP A 32 2.24 -25.69 10.29
CA ASP A 32 3.61 -26.23 10.32
C ASP A 32 4.60 -25.29 11.02
N GLY A 33 4.13 -24.11 11.46
CA GLY A 33 4.90 -23.09 12.15
C GLY A 33 5.66 -22.17 11.21
N ILE A 34 5.47 -22.31 9.88
CA ILE A 34 6.17 -21.54 8.85
C ILE A 34 5.13 -20.81 7.98
N ILE A 35 5.26 -19.48 7.92
CA ILE A 35 4.40 -18.63 7.10
C ILE A 35 5.09 -18.37 5.76
N THR A 36 4.40 -18.68 4.67
CA THR A 36 4.89 -18.55 3.30
C THR A 36 4.20 -17.42 2.54
N GLN A 37 4.81 -16.96 1.44
CA GLN A 37 4.18 -15.94 0.57
C GLN A 37 2.81 -16.41 0.04
N SER A 38 2.66 -17.71 -0.23
CA SER A 38 1.40 -18.27 -0.77
C SER A 38 0.25 -18.17 0.23
N GLU A 39 0.55 -18.33 1.52
CA GLU A 39 -0.44 -18.21 2.60
C GLU A 39 -0.89 -16.77 2.81
N LEU A 40 0.05 -15.83 2.83
CA LEU A 40 -0.26 -14.42 2.88
C LEU A 40 -1.06 -13.99 1.64
N GLY A 41 -0.67 -14.46 0.47
CA GLY A 41 -1.35 -14.14 -0.78
C GLY A 41 -2.79 -14.65 -0.82
N LYS A 42 -3.07 -15.83 -0.24
CA LYS A 42 -4.42 -16.39 -0.14
C LYS A 42 -5.36 -15.52 0.71
N ILE A 43 -4.87 -15.00 1.84
CA ILE A 43 -5.70 -14.18 2.75
C ILE A 43 -5.77 -12.73 2.27
N GLY A 44 -4.63 -12.18 1.84
CA GLY A 44 -4.55 -10.84 1.27
C GLY A 44 -5.35 -10.71 -0.03
N GLY A 45 -5.54 -11.82 -0.76
CA GLY A 45 -6.09 -11.84 -2.12
C GLY A 45 -5.07 -11.37 -3.16
N VAL A 46 -3.77 -11.49 -2.86
CA VAL A 46 -2.67 -10.93 -3.65
C VAL A 46 -1.52 -11.93 -3.76
N PHE A 47 -1.49 -12.68 -4.86
CA PHE A 47 -0.56 -13.80 -5.01
C PHE A 47 0.80 -13.42 -5.64
N ASN A 48 0.82 -12.46 -6.57
CA ASN A 48 2.00 -12.17 -7.40
C ASN A 48 2.66 -10.80 -7.11
N ASP A 49 2.08 -9.99 -6.22
CA ASP A 49 2.57 -8.65 -5.92
C ASP A 49 3.22 -8.64 -4.54
N LYS A 50 4.55 -8.83 -4.53
CA LYS A 50 5.37 -8.92 -3.30
C LYS A 50 5.22 -7.68 -2.42
N GLN A 51 5.11 -6.48 -3.00
CA GLN A 51 4.93 -5.25 -2.24
C GLN A 51 3.60 -5.25 -1.50
N LYS A 52 2.51 -5.60 -2.18
CA LYS A 52 1.19 -5.70 -1.56
C LYS A 52 1.07 -6.82 -0.53
N VAL A 53 1.81 -7.92 -0.68
CA VAL A 53 1.88 -8.97 0.35
C VAL A 53 2.51 -8.42 1.64
N ILE A 54 3.62 -7.70 1.54
CA ILE A 54 4.28 -7.12 2.71
C ILE A 54 3.43 -6.01 3.34
N LEU A 55 2.78 -5.16 2.53
CA LEU A 55 1.83 -4.18 3.05
C LEU A 55 0.65 -4.82 3.79
N PHE A 56 0.12 -5.93 3.27
CA PHE A 56 -0.94 -6.68 3.93
C PHE A 56 -0.47 -7.20 5.30
N LEU A 57 0.69 -7.83 5.36
CA LEU A 57 1.26 -8.37 6.60
C LEU A 57 1.45 -7.27 7.65
N GLU A 58 2.11 -6.17 7.28
CA GLU A 58 2.38 -5.03 8.18
C GLU A 58 1.08 -4.41 8.72
N MET A 59 0.12 -4.15 7.84
CA MET A 59 -1.18 -3.60 8.23
C MET A 59 -1.96 -4.56 9.13
N SER A 60 -1.87 -5.87 8.90
CA SER A 60 -2.55 -6.88 9.71
C SER A 60 -1.98 -6.99 11.13
N MET A 61 -0.72 -6.62 11.33
CA MET A 61 -0.03 -6.70 12.63
C MET A 61 0.04 -5.35 13.35
N ILE A 62 -0.53 -4.26 12.82
CA ILE A 62 -0.28 -2.91 13.33
C ILE A 62 -0.69 -2.71 14.80
N SER A 63 -1.70 -3.45 15.26
CA SER A 63 -2.20 -3.42 16.63
C SER A 63 -1.45 -4.32 17.61
N LEU A 64 -0.54 -5.16 17.12
CA LEU A 64 0.28 -6.05 17.94
C LEU A 64 1.49 -5.31 18.51
N LYS A 65 2.01 -5.80 19.64
CA LYS A 65 3.25 -5.31 20.25
C LYS A 65 4.46 -5.72 19.40
N ASP A 66 5.57 -5.04 19.63
CA ASP A 66 6.78 -5.30 18.85
C ASP A 66 7.32 -6.71 19.09
N GLU A 67 7.23 -7.25 20.31
CA GLU A 67 7.63 -8.63 20.61
C GLU A 67 6.77 -9.64 19.85
N GLU A 68 5.45 -9.39 19.77
CA GLU A 68 4.51 -10.25 19.05
C GLU A 68 4.74 -10.21 17.54
N LYS A 69 5.02 -9.02 17.00
CA LYS A 69 5.45 -8.86 15.60
C LYS A 69 6.72 -9.65 15.34
N GLN A 70 7.73 -9.55 16.20
CA GLN A 70 8.98 -10.30 16.02
C GLN A 70 8.75 -11.82 16.03
N GLU A 71 7.86 -12.32 16.87
CA GLU A 71 7.51 -13.75 16.85
C GLU A 71 6.88 -14.16 15.51
N ILE A 72 5.93 -13.39 14.96
CA ILE A 72 5.35 -13.66 13.64
C ILE A 72 6.44 -13.60 12.56
N LEU A 73 7.30 -12.58 12.59
CA LEU A 73 8.38 -12.40 11.62
C LEU A 73 9.40 -13.55 11.68
N SER A 74 9.62 -14.13 12.87
CA SER A 74 10.52 -15.28 13.04
C SER A 74 10.03 -16.54 12.32
N LYS A 75 8.70 -16.66 12.14
CA LYS A 75 8.03 -17.78 11.47
C LYS A 75 7.92 -17.63 9.96
N LEU A 76 8.30 -16.49 9.40
CA LEU A 76 8.36 -16.36 7.94
C LEU A 76 9.40 -17.33 7.36
N ASP A 77 9.09 -17.94 6.21
CA ASP A 77 10.10 -18.67 5.43
C ASP A 77 11.23 -17.73 4.96
N GLU A 78 12.35 -18.30 4.54
CA GLU A 78 13.53 -17.50 4.18
C GLU A 78 13.26 -16.56 2.99
N GLU A 79 12.50 -17.00 1.97
CA GLU A 79 12.18 -16.14 0.82
C GLU A 79 11.31 -14.94 1.23
N LEU A 80 10.32 -15.18 2.09
CA LEU A 80 9.41 -14.17 2.59
C LEU A 80 10.11 -13.22 3.56
N LYS A 81 11.07 -13.69 4.37
CA LYS A 81 11.95 -12.82 5.17
C LYS A 81 12.72 -11.85 4.30
N GLN A 82 13.38 -12.34 3.25
CA GLN A 82 14.11 -11.46 2.32
C GLN A 82 13.17 -10.48 1.60
N THR A 83 11.98 -10.96 1.21
CA THR A 83 10.94 -10.13 0.60
C THR A 83 10.45 -9.04 1.56
N TYR A 84 10.22 -9.38 2.83
CA TYR A 84 9.82 -8.45 3.88
C TYR A 84 10.87 -7.38 4.11
N LEU A 85 12.15 -7.76 4.27
CA LEU A 85 13.25 -6.81 4.45
C LEU A 85 13.37 -5.83 3.28
N LYS A 86 13.20 -6.33 2.05
CA LYS A 86 13.27 -5.51 0.83
C LYS A 86 12.13 -4.52 0.69
N TYR A 87 10.92 -4.90 1.08
CA TYR A 87 9.69 -4.13 0.84
C TYR A 87 9.05 -3.60 2.14
N LYS A 88 9.80 -3.57 3.24
CA LYS A 88 9.34 -3.02 4.51
C LYS A 88 8.86 -1.58 4.30
N PRO A 89 7.64 -1.23 4.75
CA PRO A 89 7.09 0.09 4.54
C PRO A 89 7.83 1.17 5.35
N GLN A 90 7.86 2.36 4.77
CA GLN A 90 8.20 3.58 5.49
C GLN A 90 6.97 4.08 6.24
N ASN A 91 7.08 4.31 7.54
CA ASN A 91 6.04 4.99 8.31
C ASN A 91 6.28 6.50 8.21
N LEU A 92 5.36 7.22 7.57
CA LEU A 92 5.52 8.65 7.27
C LEU A 92 4.30 9.43 7.72
N LEU A 93 4.53 10.65 8.22
CA LEU A 93 3.47 11.65 8.32
C LEU A 93 3.19 12.24 6.92
N PRO A 94 1.95 12.66 6.63
CA PRO A 94 1.64 13.32 5.36
C PRO A 94 2.58 14.50 5.07
N SER A 95 2.85 15.31 6.10
CA SER A 95 3.80 16.43 6.10
C SER A 95 5.22 16.07 5.64
N LYS A 96 5.67 14.83 5.93
CA LYS A 96 7.02 14.36 5.60
C LYS A 96 7.09 13.45 4.38
N ALA A 97 5.96 13.06 3.81
CA ALA A 97 5.93 12.12 2.70
C ALA A 97 6.52 12.72 1.40
N ASN A 98 6.30 14.00 1.13
CA ASN A 98 6.89 14.68 -0.04
C ASN A 98 8.41 14.81 0.06
N GLU A 99 8.93 15.27 1.20
CA GLU A 99 10.36 15.49 1.40
C GLU A 99 11.13 14.17 1.53
N ASN A 100 10.68 13.30 2.45
CA ASN A 100 11.46 12.16 2.91
C ASN A 100 11.04 10.82 2.29
N GLY A 101 9.89 10.76 1.62
CA GLY A 101 9.39 9.51 1.07
C GLY A 101 10.27 8.98 -0.07
N VAL A 102 10.73 7.73 0.05
CA VAL A 102 11.44 7.04 -1.04
C VAL A 102 10.44 6.55 -2.10
N ILE A 103 10.62 6.92 -3.35
CA ILE A 103 9.78 6.48 -4.48
C ILE A 103 9.91 4.97 -4.75
N ALA A 104 8.93 4.39 -5.44
CA ALA A 104 8.86 2.97 -5.77
C ALA A 104 8.94 2.04 -4.55
N SER A 105 8.60 2.55 -3.37
CA SER A 105 8.65 1.81 -2.12
C SER A 105 7.34 1.91 -1.35
N ASN A 106 7.15 0.95 -0.46
CA ASN A 106 5.98 0.85 0.38
C ASN A 106 5.96 1.97 1.42
N ALA A 107 4.79 2.53 1.70
CA ALA A 107 4.62 3.49 2.78
C ALA A 107 3.27 3.30 3.48
N ILE A 108 3.27 3.64 4.78
CA ILE A 108 2.10 3.71 5.64
C ILE A 108 1.99 5.14 6.15
N LEU A 109 0.81 5.73 5.97
CA LEU A 109 0.49 7.08 6.42
C LEU A 109 -0.77 7.04 7.27
N THR A 110 -0.89 7.99 8.18
CA THR A 110 -2.09 8.20 9.00
C THR A 110 -2.58 9.62 8.79
N GLY A 111 -3.90 9.79 8.64
CA GLY A 111 -4.50 11.11 8.47
C GLY A 111 -5.99 11.03 8.18
N VAL A 112 -6.58 12.18 7.84
CA VAL A 112 -8.00 12.28 7.45
C VAL A 112 -8.07 12.56 5.95
N PRO A 113 -8.67 11.68 5.14
CA PRO A 113 -8.75 11.86 3.70
C PRO A 113 -9.93 12.77 3.36
N LYS A 114 -9.69 13.71 2.44
CA LYS A 114 -10.71 14.55 1.83
C LYS A 114 -10.70 14.33 0.33
N LEU A 115 -11.82 13.83 -0.21
CA LEU A 115 -11.96 13.56 -1.63
C LEU A 115 -11.86 14.87 -2.42
N ILE A 116 -11.14 14.82 -3.54
CA ILE A 116 -11.07 15.91 -4.52
C ILE A 116 -12.11 15.60 -5.61
N ASP A 117 -13.26 16.26 -5.52
CA ASP A 117 -14.45 15.89 -6.29
C ASP A 117 -14.46 16.44 -7.72
N ASN A 118 -13.66 17.44 -8.05
CA ASN A 118 -13.71 18.14 -9.33
C ASN A 118 -12.40 18.03 -10.12
N LYS A 119 -12.49 17.80 -11.43
CA LYS A 119 -11.33 17.73 -12.33
C LYS A 119 -10.58 19.05 -12.43
N SER A 120 -11.25 20.18 -12.19
CA SER A 120 -10.60 21.49 -12.12
C SER A 120 -9.67 21.64 -10.91
N ASP A 121 -9.90 20.85 -9.87
CA ASP A 121 -9.27 21.04 -8.56
C ASP A 121 -7.98 20.21 -8.44
N PHE A 122 -7.69 19.35 -9.43
CA PHE A 122 -6.49 18.54 -9.48
C PHE A 122 -5.95 18.37 -10.90
N ASN A 123 -4.74 18.87 -11.14
CA ASN A 123 -4.05 18.83 -12.44
C ASN A 123 -2.89 17.83 -12.51
N GLY A 124 -2.88 16.78 -11.68
CA GLY A 124 -1.79 15.80 -11.66
C GLY A 124 -1.90 14.74 -12.77
N PHE A 125 -0.76 14.40 -13.37
CA PHE A 125 -0.62 13.40 -14.44
C PHE A 125 0.30 12.25 -14.05
N ILE A 126 -0.07 11.03 -14.45
CA ILE A 126 0.79 9.85 -14.39
C ILE A 126 1.42 9.64 -15.78
N MET A 127 2.74 9.44 -15.82
CA MET A 127 3.45 9.09 -17.05
C MET A 127 3.43 7.58 -17.27
N VAL A 128 2.88 7.15 -18.41
CA VAL A 128 2.87 5.75 -18.81
C VAL A 128 3.79 5.56 -20.03
N PRO A 129 4.81 4.70 -19.97
CA PRO A 129 5.64 4.39 -21.13
C PRO A 129 4.84 3.58 -22.14
N ILE A 130 4.92 3.96 -23.41
CA ILE A 130 4.38 3.22 -24.55
C ILE A 130 5.48 2.96 -25.59
N MET A 131 5.44 1.78 -26.18
CA MET A 131 6.34 1.40 -27.26
C MET A 131 5.71 1.80 -28.59
N ALA A 132 6.22 2.86 -29.22
CA ALA A 132 5.85 3.26 -30.57
C ALA A 132 6.90 2.71 -31.56
N GLY A 133 6.74 1.44 -31.95
CA GLY A 133 7.74 0.73 -32.74
C GLY A 133 9.01 0.46 -31.93
N LYS A 134 10.13 1.11 -32.29
CA LYS A 134 11.44 0.99 -31.58
C LYS A 134 11.76 2.19 -30.67
N VAL A 135 10.88 3.19 -30.62
CA VAL A 135 11.08 4.39 -29.80
C VAL A 135 10.23 4.28 -28.55
N MET A 136 10.84 4.56 -27.39
CA MET A 136 10.13 4.71 -26.13
C MET A 136 9.49 6.11 -26.10
N SER A 137 8.18 6.17 -25.97
CA SER A 137 7.43 7.42 -25.81
C SER A 137 6.61 7.36 -24.52
N PHE A 138 6.21 8.51 -23.98
CA PHE A 138 5.39 8.59 -22.78
C PHE A 138 4.05 9.23 -23.10
N ILE A 139 2.98 8.71 -22.51
CA ILE A 139 1.67 9.36 -22.48
C ILE A 139 1.38 9.86 -21.07
N MET A 140 0.88 11.08 -20.98
CA MET A 140 0.42 11.67 -19.72
C MET A 140 -1.06 11.43 -19.56
N ILE A 141 -1.43 10.67 -18.52
CA ILE A 141 -2.81 10.34 -18.22
C ILE A 141 -3.24 11.16 -16.99
N PRO A 142 -4.30 11.98 -17.07
CA PRO A 142 -4.84 12.66 -15.90
C PRO A 142 -5.21 11.63 -14.84
N MET A 143 -4.65 11.81 -13.65
CA MET A 143 -4.85 10.84 -12.56
C MET A 143 -6.32 10.73 -12.17
N ILE A 144 -7.03 11.87 -12.17
CA ILE A 144 -8.46 11.93 -11.87
C ILE A 144 -9.33 11.12 -12.84
N ASP A 145 -8.85 10.70 -14.01
CA ASP A 145 -9.65 9.88 -14.91
C ASP A 145 -9.76 8.42 -14.44
N ASN A 146 -8.70 7.90 -13.82
CA ASN A 146 -8.58 6.48 -13.42
C ASN A 146 -8.60 6.27 -11.90
N TYR A 147 -8.41 7.34 -11.13
CA TYR A 147 -8.29 7.29 -9.69
C TYR A 147 -9.33 8.18 -8.99
N ASP A 148 -9.68 7.76 -7.79
CA ASP A 148 -10.25 8.63 -6.78
C ASP A 148 -9.08 9.24 -6.00
N VAL A 149 -8.99 10.56 -6.02
CA VAL A 149 -7.85 11.32 -5.50
C VAL A 149 -8.30 12.07 -4.25
N TYR A 150 -7.48 12.02 -3.21
CA TYR A 150 -7.76 12.64 -1.92
C TYR A 150 -6.55 13.44 -1.45
N GLU A 151 -6.83 14.51 -0.70
CA GLU A 151 -5.86 15.12 0.19
C GLU A 151 -5.90 14.39 1.53
N LEU A 152 -4.81 13.74 1.92
CA LEU A 152 -4.64 13.21 3.26
C LEU A 152 -4.04 14.28 4.15
N ARG A 153 -4.81 14.74 5.14
CA ARG A 153 -4.38 15.77 6.08
C ARG A 153 -3.69 15.16 7.31
N ASP A 154 -2.55 15.71 7.68
CA ASP A 154 -1.87 15.44 8.96
C ASP A 154 -2.73 15.99 10.12
N GLU A 155 -2.80 15.28 11.25
CA GLU A 155 -3.56 15.76 12.42
C GLU A 155 -2.87 16.92 13.14
N LYS A 156 -1.54 16.99 13.04
CA LYS A 156 -0.73 17.96 13.79
C LYS A 156 -0.43 19.21 12.99
N THR A 157 -0.55 19.16 11.67
CA THR A 157 -0.19 20.25 10.77
C THR A 157 -1.30 20.48 9.74
N SER A 158 -1.29 21.66 9.12
CA SER A 158 -2.19 21.93 7.98
C SER A 158 -1.68 21.32 6.67
N GLU A 159 -0.57 20.58 6.71
CA GLU A 159 0.04 19.99 5.52
C GLU A 159 -0.75 18.78 5.04
N THR A 160 -0.80 18.63 3.73
CA THR A 160 -1.56 17.57 3.05
C THR A 160 -0.64 16.79 2.11
N PHE A 161 -1.02 15.54 1.88
CA PHE A 161 -0.34 14.67 0.93
C PHE A 161 -1.35 14.03 -0.02
N ILE A 162 -1.00 13.92 -1.30
CA ILE A 162 -1.89 13.34 -2.29
C ILE A 162 -1.89 11.82 -2.15
N ILE A 163 -3.08 11.25 -2.02
CA ILE A 163 -3.30 9.81 -2.00
C ILE A 163 -4.35 9.46 -3.03
N ALA A 164 -4.31 8.24 -3.55
CA ALA A 164 -5.31 7.81 -4.50
C ALA A 164 -5.46 6.31 -4.57
N HIS A 165 -6.66 5.87 -4.93
CA HIS A 165 -6.92 4.47 -5.27
C HIS A 165 -7.68 4.39 -6.59
N SER A 166 -7.60 3.22 -7.25
CA SER A 166 -8.33 2.98 -8.50
C SER A 166 -9.82 3.26 -8.33
N ARG A 167 -10.42 3.90 -9.33
CA ARG A 167 -11.87 4.13 -9.41
C ARG A 167 -12.66 2.82 -9.39
N GLY A 168 -13.90 2.91 -8.95
CA GLY A 168 -14.81 1.77 -8.84
C GLY A 168 -14.63 0.93 -7.56
N SER A 169 -13.66 1.29 -6.70
CA SER A 169 -13.64 0.84 -5.30
C SER A 169 -14.57 1.72 -4.45
N GLU A 170 -14.96 1.24 -3.27
CA GLU A 170 -15.63 2.06 -2.25
C GLU A 170 -14.82 3.32 -1.93
N LYS A 171 -15.47 4.43 -1.56
CA LYS A 171 -14.77 5.67 -1.19
C LYS A 171 -14.11 5.54 0.19
N LEU A 172 -13.01 6.25 0.42
CA LEU A 172 -12.42 6.36 1.75
C LEU A 172 -13.36 7.16 2.68
N PRO A 173 -13.51 6.75 3.94
CA PRO A 173 -14.34 7.48 4.90
C PRO A 173 -13.67 8.80 5.30
N SER A 174 -14.47 9.83 5.57
CA SER A 174 -13.97 11.15 6.02
C SER A 174 -13.62 11.18 7.51
N GLU A 175 -12.85 10.19 7.96
CA GLU A 175 -12.40 10.05 9.34
C GLU A 175 -10.90 9.71 9.38
N LYS A 176 -10.33 9.67 10.59
CA LYS A 176 -8.94 9.27 10.75
C LYS A 176 -8.76 7.81 10.36
N ILE A 177 -7.89 7.58 9.39
CA ILE A 177 -7.55 6.24 8.91
C ILE A 177 -6.04 6.05 8.83
N ILE A 178 -5.63 4.78 8.83
CA ILE A 178 -4.27 4.37 8.45
C ILE A 178 -4.36 3.83 7.03
N ILE A 179 -3.55 4.34 6.13
CA ILE A 179 -3.48 3.89 4.74
C ILE A 179 -2.12 3.31 4.44
N ALA A 180 -2.10 2.34 3.52
CA ALA A 180 -0.88 1.72 3.05
C ALA A 180 -0.89 1.58 1.53
N GLY A 181 0.25 1.86 0.91
CA GLY A 181 0.36 1.85 -0.53
C GLY A 181 1.79 1.98 -1.04
N LEU A 182 1.88 2.24 -2.34
CA LEU A 182 3.14 2.42 -3.05
C LEU A 182 3.37 3.91 -3.34
N LEU A 183 4.51 4.45 -2.90
CA LEU A 183 4.91 5.82 -3.22
C LEU A 183 5.33 5.92 -4.68
N LYS A 184 4.73 6.87 -5.40
CA LYS A 184 4.95 7.12 -6.82
C LYS A 184 5.16 8.60 -7.08
N GLU A 185 5.69 8.89 -8.26
CA GLU A 185 5.84 10.25 -8.76
C GLU A 185 4.61 10.68 -9.55
N LEU A 186 4.28 11.95 -9.40
CA LEU A 186 3.21 12.66 -10.07
C LEU A 186 3.80 13.93 -10.69
N LYS A 187 3.45 14.21 -11.95
CA LYS A 187 3.80 15.45 -12.61
C LYS A 187 2.65 16.44 -12.47
N SER A 188 2.95 17.65 -12.01
CA SER A 188 1.99 18.73 -11.78
C SER A 188 1.62 19.48 -13.07
N GLU A 189 2.43 19.36 -14.12
CA GLU A 189 2.22 20.00 -15.41
C GLU A 189 2.35 18.99 -16.56
N LYS A 190 1.88 19.41 -17.76
CA LYS A 190 2.08 18.65 -19.00
C LYS A 190 3.51 18.77 -19.57
N ASP A 191 4.43 19.32 -18.80
CA ASP A 191 5.85 19.46 -19.16
C ASP A 191 6.65 18.34 -18.48
N GLU A 192 7.46 17.62 -19.27
CA GLU A 192 8.34 16.57 -18.77
C GLU A 192 9.36 17.08 -17.75
N ASN A 193 9.72 18.37 -17.82
CA ASN A 193 10.70 19.02 -16.94
C ASN A 193 10.11 19.56 -15.62
N SER A 194 8.80 19.43 -15.39
CA SER A 194 8.20 19.93 -14.14
C SER A 194 8.73 19.15 -12.93
N GLU A 195 8.82 19.81 -11.78
CA GLU A 195 9.20 19.15 -10.53
C GLU A 195 8.19 18.04 -10.21
N ALA A 196 8.70 16.82 -10.01
CA ALA A 196 7.86 15.67 -9.69
C ALA A 196 7.48 15.75 -8.22
N VAL A 197 6.18 15.80 -7.93
CA VAL A 197 5.65 15.65 -6.58
C VAL A 197 5.36 14.18 -6.30
N LYS A 198 5.29 13.77 -5.04
CA LYS A 198 5.02 12.38 -4.66
C LYS A 198 3.54 12.19 -4.35
N PHE A 199 3.04 10.99 -4.59
CA PHE A 199 1.72 10.57 -4.13
C PHE A 199 1.74 9.11 -3.68
N LEU A 200 0.75 8.71 -2.87
CA LEU A 200 0.56 7.31 -2.49
C LEU A 200 -0.54 6.66 -3.33
N GLU A 201 -0.20 5.61 -4.06
CA GLU A 201 -1.21 4.70 -4.61
C GLU A 201 -1.65 3.71 -3.53
N VAL A 202 -2.83 3.95 -2.96
CA VAL A 202 -3.40 3.23 -1.83
C VAL A 202 -3.84 1.82 -2.24
N ASN A 203 -3.35 0.82 -1.51
CA ASN A 203 -3.78 -0.56 -1.66
C ASN A 203 -4.67 -1.01 -0.50
N TYR A 204 -4.35 -0.58 0.72
CA TYR A 204 -5.06 -0.96 1.93
C TYR A 204 -5.36 0.24 2.81
N TYR A 205 -6.40 0.12 3.62
CA TYR A 205 -6.68 1.06 4.69
C TYR A 205 -7.26 0.35 5.92
N ILE A 206 -7.12 0.98 7.07
CA ILE A 206 -7.78 0.63 8.34
C ILE A 206 -8.57 1.86 8.75
N SER A 207 -9.86 1.66 8.97
CA SER A 207 -10.74 2.64 9.60
C SER A 207 -11.25 2.06 10.92
N ASN A 208 -11.52 2.96 11.87
CA ASN A 208 -12.08 2.57 13.16
C ASN A 208 -13.52 2.02 13.04
#